data_AF-A0A7C1C2P6-F1
#
_entry.id   AF-A0A7C1C2P6-F1
#
_cell.length_a   1.000
_cell.length_b   1.000
_cell.length_c   1.000
_cell.angle_alpha   90.00
_cell.angle_beta   90.00
_cell.angle_gamma   90.00
#
_symmetry.space_group_name_H-M   'P 1'
#
loop_
_entity.id
_entity.type
_entity.pdbx_description
1 polymer ?
#
loop_
_entity_poly.entity_id
_entity_poly.type
_entity_poly.pdbx_seq_one_letter_code
_entity_poly.pdbx_strand_id
1 'polypeptide(L)'
;MVTYRRLIYLLLIWAISPFASAQNEANVWYFGSFAGLDFNTGQPVVLDGFFFAYRSSASISDSIGNFLFATNGEKIWNRNKQMMQNGDSIKGNFSTSQGSLIVQKPGSGHLYYVF
;
A
#
# COMPACT_ATOMS: atom_id res chain seq x y z
N MET A 1 13.75 41.74 14.48
CA MET A 1 13.69 41.39 13.03
C MET A 1 13.59 39.88 12.73
N VAL A 2 13.85 38.97 13.68
CA VAL A 2 13.85 37.50 13.45
C VAL A 2 12.45 36.86 13.49
N THR A 3 11.48 37.51 14.14
CA THR A 3 10.12 36.99 14.39
C THR A 3 9.25 36.91 13.13
N TYR A 4 9.32 37.91 12.24
CA TYR A 4 8.51 37.94 11.01
C TYR A 4 8.95 36.90 9.98
N ARG A 5 10.26 36.58 9.91
CA ARG A 5 10.78 35.51 9.03
C ARG A 5 10.16 34.15 9.36
N ARG A 6 10.02 33.82 10.65
CA ARG A 6 9.38 32.57 11.08
C ARG A 6 7.89 32.52 10.70
N LEU A 7 7.20 33.65 10.85
CA LEU A 7 5.79 33.76 10.44
C LEU A 7 5.59 33.53 8.94
N ILE A 8 6.49 34.05 8.10
CA ILE A 8 6.46 33.86 6.65
C ILE A 8 6.62 32.38 6.27
N TYR A 9 7.55 31.65 6.90
CA TYR A 9 7.71 30.22 6.63
C TYR A 9 6.48 29.39 7.04
N LEU A 10 5.83 29.74 8.15
CA LEU A 10 4.60 29.06 8.59
C LEU A 10 3.41 29.34 7.65
N LEU A 11 3.28 30.60 7.18
CA LEU A 11 2.27 30.98 6.18
C LEU A 11 2.50 30.27 4.85
N LEU A 12 3.76 30.13 4.42
CA LEU A 12 4.10 29.37 3.22
C LEU A 12 3.72 27.90 3.37
N ILE A 13 4.08 27.23 4.46
CA ILE A 13 3.71 25.82 4.69
C ILE A 13 2.17 25.63 4.68
N TRP A 14 1.43 26.54 5.32
CA TRP A 14 -0.03 26.49 5.35
C TRP A 14 -0.67 26.73 3.97
N ALA A 15 -0.08 27.59 3.14
CA ALA A 15 -0.57 27.84 1.79
C ALA A 15 -0.36 26.64 0.84
N ILE A 16 0.66 25.80 1.08
CA ILE A 16 1.00 24.67 0.20
C ILE A 16 0.29 23.37 0.63
N SER A 17 -0.13 23.25 1.90
CA SER A 17 -0.76 22.03 2.41
C SER A 17 -2.01 21.54 1.65
N PRO A 18 -2.93 22.38 1.11
CA PRO A 18 -4.09 21.88 0.38
C PRO A 18 -3.74 21.27 -0.99
N PHE A 19 -2.50 21.44 -1.48
CA PHE A 19 -2.05 20.83 -2.73
C PHE A 19 -1.39 19.45 -2.52
N ALA A 20 -1.31 18.97 -1.28
CA ALA A 20 -0.87 17.62 -0.99
C ALA A 20 -2.03 16.64 -1.22
N SER A 21 -1.94 15.83 -2.28
CA SER A 21 -2.82 14.68 -2.47
C SER A 21 -2.27 13.47 -1.71
N ALA A 22 -3.12 12.81 -0.92
CA ALA A 22 -2.84 11.45 -0.52
C ALA A 22 -2.92 10.55 -1.76
N GLN A 23 -1.96 9.65 -1.91
CA GLN A 23 -1.86 8.75 -3.07
C GLN A 23 -2.73 7.51 -2.82
N ASN A 24 -3.45 7.02 -3.83
CA ASN A 24 -4.41 5.91 -3.70
C ASN A 24 -3.76 4.51 -3.68
N GLU A 25 -2.44 4.45 -3.78
CA GLU A 25 -1.63 3.25 -3.87
C GLU A 25 -1.79 2.34 -2.65
N ALA A 26 -2.27 2.89 -1.53
CA ALA A 26 -2.57 2.16 -0.30
C ALA A 26 -4.09 2.01 -0.04
N ASN A 27 -4.96 2.13 -1.05
CA ASN A 27 -6.42 2.13 -0.80
C ASN A 27 -7.06 0.74 -0.70
N VAL A 28 -6.42 -0.33 -1.21
CA VAL A 28 -7.00 -1.68 -1.15
C VAL A 28 -6.14 -2.58 -0.28
N TRP A 29 -6.73 -3.09 0.79
CA TRP A 29 -6.07 -3.87 1.83
C TRP A 29 -6.57 -5.31 1.80
N TYR A 30 -5.64 -6.27 1.84
CA TYR A 30 -5.95 -7.68 2.08
C TYR A 30 -5.05 -8.21 3.20
N PHE A 31 -5.65 -8.81 4.23
CA PHE A 31 -4.94 -9.17 5.45
C PHE A 31 -5.67 -10.25 6.26
N GLY A 32 -4.99 -10.78 7.28
CA GLY A 32 -5.59 -11.65 8.27
C GLY A 32 -6.14 -12.95 7.68
N SER A 33 -7.26 -13.40 8.23
CA SER A 33 -7.96 -14.61 7.81
C SER A 33 -9.00 -14.30 6.73
N PHE A 34 -8.56 -14.15 5.48
CA PHE A 34 -9.45 -13.91 4.33
C PHE A 34 -10.26 -12.61 4.44
N ALA A 35 -9.67 -11.55 4.98
CA ALA A 35 -10.30 -10.23 5.06
C ALA A 35 -9.77 -9.27 3.99
N GLY A 36 -10.60 -8.30 3.60
CA GLY A 36 -10.17 -7.16 2.79
C GLY A 36 -11.01 -5.91 3.03
N LEU A 37 -10.40 -4.75 2.75
CA LEU A 37 -11.00 -3.42 2.86
C LEU A 37 -10.62 -2.57 1.64
N ASP A 38 -11.56 -1.78 1.13
CA ASP A 38 -11.36 -0.79 0.09
C ASP A 38 -11.69 0.61 0.61
N PHE A 39 -10.76 1.55 0.49
CA PHE A 39 -10.89 2.94 0.93
C PHE A 39 -11.13 3.94 -0.20
N ASN A 40 -11.29 3.49 -1.45
CA ASN A 40 -11.43 4.35 -2.64
C ASN A 40 -12.61 5.34 -2.58
N THR A 41 -13.63 5.04 -1.79
CA THR A 41 -14.81 5.92 -1.63
C THR A 41 -14.65 6.94 -0.50
N GLY A 42 -13.54 6.92 0.24
CA GLY A 42 -13.34 7.70 1.47
C GLY A 42 -13.99 7.09 2.71
N GLN A 43 -14.72 5.97 2.57
CA GLN A 43 -15.21 5.13 3.66
C GLN A 43 -14.76 3.69 3.41
N PRO A 44 -14.49 2.89 4.47
CA PRO A 44 -14.09 1.51 4.31
C PRO A 44 -15.24 0.66 3.76
N VAL A 45 -15.02 0.01 2.62
CA VAL A 45 -15.91 -0.98 2.02
C VAL A 45 -15.31 -2.37 2.24
N VAL A 46 -16.10 -3.31 2.77
CA VAL A 46 -15.64 -4.69 3.01
C VAL A 46 -15.47 -5.43 1.68
N LEU A 47 -14.37 -6.16 1.54
CA LEU A 47 -14.08 -7.03 0.40
C LEU A 47 -13.95 -8.49 0.83
N ASP A 48 -14.28 -9.40 -0.08
CA ASP A 48 -13.92 -10.81 0.06
C ASP A 48 -12.40 -10.98 -0.08
N GLY A 49 -11.75 -11.35 1.03
CA GLY A 49 -10.34 -11.73 1.03
C GLY A 49 -10.13 -13.11 0.42
N PHE A 50 -8.91 -13.37 -0.05
CA PHE A 50 -8.60 -14.55 -0.87
C PHE A 50 -7.33 -15.29 -0.43
N PHE A 51 -6.69 -14.84 0.66
CA PHE A 51 -5.56 -15.53 1.27
C PHE A 51 -5.58 -15.38 2.78
N PHE A 52 -4.81 -16.26 3.43
CA PHE A 52 -4.52 -16.21 4.85
C PHE A 52 -3.14 -15.57 5.11
N ALA A 53 -3.09 -14.68 6.08
CA ALA A 53 -1.89 -14.08 6.63
C ALA A 53 -2.04 -13.98 8.16
N TYR A 54 -1.10 -14.54 8.92
CA TYR A 54 -1.23 -14.55 10.39
C TYR A 54 -0.87 -13.19 11.01
N ARG A 55 0.28 -12.63 10.63
CA ARG A 55 0.83 -11.40 11.21
C ARG A 55 1.30 -10.38 10.17
N SER A 56 1.65 -10.83 8.97
CA SER A 56 2.15 -9.97 7.91
C SER A 56 1.44 -10.20 6.59
N SER A 57 1.00 -9.10 5.98
CA SER A 57 0.63 -9.04 4.58
C SER A 57 0.97 -7.65 4.03
N ALA A 58 1.06 -7.56 2.71
CA ALA A 58 1.19 -6.29 2.01
C ALA A 58 0.32 -6.34 0.75
N SER A 59 -0.32 -5.22 0.43
CA SER A 59 -1.10 -5.02 -0.78
C SER A 59 -0.75 -3.67 -1.39
N ILE A 60 -0.89 -3.56 -2.71
CA ILE A 60 -0.61 -2.31 -3.42
C ILE A 60 -1.66 -2.09 -4.51
N SER A 61 -2.05 -0.83 -4.67
CA SER A 61 -2.88 -0.32 -5.74
C SER A 61 -2.10 0.62 -6.65
N ASP A 62 -2.65 0.99 -7.81
CA ASP A 62 -2.12 2.07 -8.63
C ASP A 62 -2.52 3.46 -8.10
N SER A 63 -2.05 4.51 -8.77
CA SER A 63 -2.28 5.91 -8.39
C SER A 63 -3.74 6.36 -8.40
N ILE A 64 -4.63 5.57 -9.00
CA ILE A 64 -6.08 5.83 -8.99
C ILE A 64 -6.85 4.81 -8.15
N GLY A 65 -6.13 3.94 -7.42
CA GLY A 65 -6.70 3.06 -6.41
C GLY A 65 -7.09 1.67 -6.88
N ASN A 66 -6.75 1.29 -8.13
CA ASN A 66 -7.01 -0.07 -8.59
C ASN A 66 -6.01 -1.05 -7.96
N PHE A 67 -6.54 -2.13 -7.37
CA PHE A 67 -5.71 -3.20 -6.83
C PHE A 67 -4.79 -3.82 -7.90
N LEU A 68 -3.50 -3.93 -7.58
CA LEU A 68 -2.48 -4.50 -8.46
C LEU A 68 -2.07 -5.92 -8.03
N PHE A 69 -1.65 -6.08 -6.78
CA PHE A 69 -1.27 -7.37 -6.21
C PHE A 69 -1.15 -7.31 -4.68
N ALA A 70 -1.15 -8.48 -4.05
CA ALA A 70 -0.93 -8.64 -2.62
C ALA A 70 -0.02 -9.84 -2.33
N THR A 71 0.55 -9.85 -1.14
CA THR A 71 1.37 -10.94 -0.62
C THR A 71 1.11 -11.17 0.86
N ASN A 72 1.27 -12.42 1.30
CA ASN A 72 1.34 -12.78 2.72
C ASN A 72 2.79 -13.00 3.18
N GLY A 73 3.78 -12.68 2.35
CA GLY A 73 5.21 -12.93 2.61
C GLY A 73 5.73 -14.24 2.03
N GLU A 74 4.90 -15.24 1.77
CA GLU A 74 5.32 -16.50 1.12
C GLU A 74 4.86 -16.58 -0.34
N LYS A 75 3.71 -15.99 -0.62
CA LYS A 75 3.04 -16.04 -1.92
C LYS A 75 2.63 -14.66 -2.38
N ILE A 76 2.58 -14.43 -3.69
CA ILE A 76 2.10 -13.22 -4.34
C ILE A 76 0.91 -13.57 -5.22
N TRP A 77 -0.15 -12.78 -5.11
CA TRP A 77 -1.35 -12.88 -5.94
C TRP A 77 -1.54 -11.61 -6.76
N ASN A 78 -1.85 -11.77 -8.03
CA ASN A 78 -2.11 -10.67 -8.97
C ASN A 78 -3.49 -10.02 -8.76
N ARG A 79 -3.80 -9.00 -9.56
CA ARG A 79 -5.06 -8.25 -9.54
C ARG A 79 -6.32 -9.11 -9.72
N ASN A 80 -6.18 -10.28 -10.34
CA ASN A 80 -7.27 -11.24 -10.54
C ASN A 80 -7.43 -12.21 -9.35
N LYS A 81 -6.75 -11.94 -8.23
CA LYS A 81 -6.70 -12.79 -7.04
C LYS A 81 -6.13 -14.20 -7.30
N GLN A 82 -5.33 -14.33 -8.36
CA GLN A 82 -4.67 -15.57 -8.75
C GLN A 82 -3.19 -15.52 -8.41
N MET A 83 -2.58 -16.67 -8.14
CA MET A 83 -1.15 -16.76 -7.89
C MET A 83 -0.37 -16.15 -9.06
N MET A 84 0.55 -15.24 -8.75
CA MET A 84 1.41 -14.59 -9.74
C MET A 84 2.46 -15.59 -10.23
N GLN A 85 2.84 -15.50 -11.50
CA GLN A 85 3.90 -16.33 -12.05
C GLN A 85 5.20 -16.14 -11.24
N ASN A 86 5.81 -17.26 -10.82
CA ASN A 86 6.99 -17.29 -9.92
C ASN A 86 6.78 -16.63 -8.55
N GLY A 87 5.53 -16.36 -8.17
CA GLY A 87 5.17 -15.72 -6.92
C GLY A 87 4.84 -16.71 -5.80
N ASP A 88 5.09 -18.00 -5.95
CA ASP A 88 4.67 -19.06 -5.02
C ASP A 88 5.73 -19.44 -3.97
N SER A 89 6.95 -18.94 -4.15
CA SER A 89 8.14 -19.35 -3.41
C SER A 89 9.01 -18.16 -2.98
N ILE A 90 8.39 -17.01 -2.65
CA ILE A 90 9.14 -15.88 -2.09
C ILE A 90 9.54 -16.21 -0.64
N LYS A 91 10.79 -15.95 -0.28
CA LYS A 91 11.41 -16.45 0.96
C LYS A 91 11.04 -15.66 2.23
N GLY A 92 9.87 -15.03 2.27
CA GLY A 92 9.35 -14.36 3.47
C GLY A 92 8.58 -15.34 4.37
N ASN A 93 7.85 -14.80 5.36
CA ASN A 93 7.11 -15.60 6.32
C ASN A 93 5.91 -14.83 6.91
N PHE A 94 4.71 -15.34 6.69
CA PHE A 94 3.44 -14.72 7.12
C PHE A 94 3.25 -14.64 8.65
N SER A 95 4.07 -15.36 9.42
CA SER A 95 4.03 -15.45 10.89
C SER A 95 5.02 -14.52 11.58
N THR A 96 5.78 -13.71 10.83
CA THR A 96 6.68 -12.70 11.41
C THR A 96 5.96 -11.37 11.61
N SER A 97 6.48 -10.50 12.49
CA SER A 97 5.88 -9.19 12.78
C SER A 97 6.00 -8.18 11.63
N GLN A 98 6.98 -8.37 10.76
CA GLN A 98 7.18 -7.59 9.53
C GLN A 98 7.77 -8.52 8.46
N GLY A 99 6.89 -9.28 7.80
CA GLY A 99 7.25 -10.36 6.90
C GLY A 99 7.07 -10.08 5.42
N SER A 100 6.56 -8.89 5.08
CA SER A 100 6.30 -8.50 3.69
C SER A 100 6.24 -6.98 3.53
N LEU A 101 6.98 -6.42 2.58
CA LEU A 101 6.87 -5.00 2.17
C LEU A 101 6.88 -4.89 0.65
N ILE A 102 5.98 -4.07 0.11
CA ILE A 102 5.94 -3.73 -1.32
C ILE A 102 6.41 -2.28 -1.49
N VAL A 103 7.40 -2.04 -2.35
CA VAL A 103 7.94 -0.70 -2.62
C VAL A 103 7.97 -0.45 -4.12
N GLN A 104 7.32 0.63 -4.59
CA GLN A 104 7.42 1.04 -5.99
C GLN A 104 8.86 1.46 -6.30
N LYS A 105 9.40 0.98 -7.42
CA LYS A 105 10.73 1.38 -7.88
C LYS A 105 10.72 2.88 -8.23
N PRO A 106 11.62 3.69 -7.65
CA PRO A 106 11.74 5.10 -8.02
C PRO A 106 11.91 5.29 -9.54
N GLY A 107 11.12 6.21 -10.09
CA GLY A 107 11.11 6.54 -11.51
C GLY A 107 10.43 5.50 -12.41
N SER A 108 9.72 4.51 -11.87
CA SER A 108 8.89 3.59 -12.65
C SER A 108 7.45 3.56 -12.15
N GLY A 109 6.48 3.71 -13.06
CA GLY A 109 5.07 3.58 -12.74
C GLY A 109 4.55 2.13 -12.70
N HIS A 110 5.41 1.12 -12.95
CA HIS A 110 4.97 -0.27 -13.12
C HIS A 110 5.90 -1.32 -12.47
N LEU A 111 7.07 -0.93 -11.96
CA LEU A 111 7.99 -1.85 -11.29
C LEU A 111 7.91 -1.70 -9.78
N TYR A 112 7.91 -2.84 -9.08
CA TYR A 112 7.82 -2.94 -7.63
C TYR A 112 8.84 -3.93 -7.11
N TYR A 113 9.38 -3.66 -5.92
CA TYR A 113 10.18 -4.59 -5.13
C TYR A 113 9.33 -5.19 -4.03
N VAL A 114 9.52 -6.49 -3.77
CA VAL A 114 8.89 -7.22 -2.67
C VAL A 114 10.01 -7.73 -1.77
N PHE A 115 9.93 -7.39 -0.48
CA PHE A 115 10.86 -7.80 0.57
C PHE A 115 10.16 -8.71 1.57
#